data_AF-A0A520Q690-F1
#
_entry.id   AF-A0A520Q690-F1
#
_cell.length_a   1.000
_cell.length_b   1.000
_cell.length_c   1.000
_cell.angle_alpha   90.00
_cell.angle_beta   90.00
_cell.angle_gamma   90.00
#
_symmetry.space_group_name_H-M   'P 1'
#
loop_
_entity.id
_entity.type
_entity.pdbx_description
1 polymer ?
#
loop_
_entity_poly.entity_id
_entity_poly.type
_entity_poly.pdbx_seq_one_letter_code
_entity_poly.pdbx_strand_id
1 'polypeptide(L)'
;MDLASRLQRELVRGSSVGLCAGAGPFDLPPGADFAGRFLGTLQDQDSVDLLRDAMGGPTHAVVPGEISPDALVHLRTSGTTGEPKVRTLRWEAMLHMASLVNDAVHFGPGDSWGWCLPCDHIGGISVLVRALVASAVADPGKPADLVERCTHISLVPTQLRDLLDAGVRPSAKLRCALVGGASTPPAWIQQALDLGWPLYATWGATETAAAATVGQRFGTEPDGYAGHPLPGIQLSIDNGEVVACGPFSEHPIRTGDLGRLAEDGSLMINGRRDDGFTCGGHNVRPAAMQASLLALEGVRQAVVLAQAHPRWQNVPVAFLDGMPTLEVLDAFARDREPWSAPHAVYRLPEMGGHKPNRASLRDLLVEVSPVWQRASSGG
;
A
#
# COMPACT_ATOMS: atom_id res chain seq x y z
N MET A 1 13.63 18.01 4.33
CA MET A 1 13.93 17.01 5.37
C MET A 1 14.89 16.06 4.71
N ASP A 2 16.14 16.06 5.16
CA ASP A 2 17.16 15.10 4.72
C ASP A 2 16.75 13.67 5.06
N LEU A 3 17.32 12.69 4.34
CA LEU A 3 16.94 11.30 4.48
C LEU A 3 17.23 10.80 5.92
N ALA A 4 18.30 11.27 6.56
CA ALA A 4 18.63 10.93 7.94
C ALA A 4 17.52 11.34 8.91
N SER A 5 17.05 12.58 8.83
CA SER A 5 15.94 13.09 9.64
C SER A 5 14.62 12.36 9.39
N ARG A 6 14.39 11.87 8.16
CA ARG A 6 13.19 11.07 7.83
C ARG A 6 13.30 9.65 8.37
N LEU A 7 14.43 8.97 8.15
CA LEU A 7 14.75 7.66 8.71
C LEU A 7 14.63 7.68 10.23
N GLN A 8 15.22 8.68 10.89
CA GLN A 8 15.14 8.82 12.34
C GLN A 8 13.70 9.00 12.77
N ARG A 9 12.93 9.84 12.09
CA ARG A 9 11.53 10.07 12.45
C ARG A 9 10.65 8.85 12.22
N GLU A 10 10.85 8.09 11.15
CA GLU A 10 10.09 6.87 10.84
C GLU A 10 10.49 5.70 11.77
N LEU A 11 11.77 5.56 12.11
CA LEU A 11 12.29 4.54 13.03
C LEU A 11 11.99 4.88 14.51
N VAL A 12 12.07 6.15 14.93
CA VAL A 12 11.89 6.61 16.31
C VAL A 12 10.41 6.76 16.70
N ARG A 13 9.47 6.86 15.76
CA ARG A 13 8.02 6.94 16.03
C ARG A 13 7.37 5.65 16.56
N GLY A 14 8.15 4.64 16.97
CA GLY A 14 7.64 3.50 17.74
C GLY A 14 6.96 2.38 16.95
N SER A 15 7.29 2.22 15.66
CA SER A 15 6.79 1.10 14.83
C SER A 15 7.95 0.23 14.37
N SER A 16 8.11 -0.86 15.10
CA SER A 16 9.13 -1.91 15.06
C SER A 16 9.25 -2.61 13.70
N VAL A 17 10.30 -2.30 12.95
CA VAL A 17 10.95 -3.28 12.06
C VAL A 17 11.99 -4.00 12.90
N GLY A 18 11.70 -5.26 13.25
CA GLY A 18 12.65 -6.12 13.96
C GLY A 18 13.17 -7.18 13.00
N LEU A 19 14.47 -7.28 12.80
CA LEU A 19 15.10 -8.44 12.19
C LEU A 19 15.46 -9.40 13.34
N CYS A 20 15.20 -10.70 13.23
CA CYS A 20 15.52 -11.69 14.28
C CYS A 20 16.24 -12.89 13.66
N ALA A 21 17.35 -13.32 14.25
CA ALA A 21 17.97 -14.61 13.97
C ALA A 21 17.80 -15.50 15.21
N GLY A 22 16.85 -16.45 15.16
CA GLY A 22 16.61 -17.37 16.28
C GLY A 22 15.72 -16.81 17.41
N ALA A 23 15.55 -17.63 18.46
CA ALA A 23 14.34 -17.76 19.30
C ALA A 23 13.94 -16.54 20.19
N GLY A 24 13.60 -15.41 19.56
CA GLY A 24 12.79 -14.29 20.08
C GLY A 24 13.42 -13.43 21.19
N PRO A 25 12.68 -12.42 21.69
CA PRO A 25 11.92 -11.39 21.00
C PRO A 25 12.73 -10.08 20.98
N PHE A 26 13.17 -9.64 19.79
CA PHE A 26 13.75 -8.31 19.51
C PHE A 26 15.18 -8.01 19.99
N ASP A 27 16.17 -8.83 19.61
CA ASP A 27 17.57 -8.40 19.51
C ASP A 27 18.28 -9.13 18.35
N LEU A 28 19.10 -8.42 17.57
CA LEU A 28 20.05 -9.03 16.63
C LEU A 28 21.48 -9.03 17.21
N PRO A 29 22.19 -10.16 17.17
CA PRO A 29 23.65 -10.18 17.19
C PRO A 29 24.23 -9.83 15.80
N PRO A 30 25.48 -9.37 15.71
CA PRO A 30 26.07 -8.76 14.52
C PRO A 30 26.35 -9.77 13.38
N GLY A 31 26.03 -9.36 12.13
CA GLY A 31 26.46 -9.98 10.86
C GLY A 31 26.60 -8.91 9.77
N ALA A 32 27.73 -8.89 9.05
CA ALA A 32 28.35 -7.64 8.56
C ALA A 32 28.11 -7.24 7.09
N ASP A 33 27.23 -7.89 6.32
CA ASP A 33 27.05 -7.56 4.89
C ASP A 33 25.70 -6.87 4.56
N PHE A 34 24.68 -7.02 5.42
CA PHE A 34 23.39 -6.35 5.21
C PHE A 34 23.55 -4.83 5.29
N ALA A 35 24.09 -4.35 6.42
CA ALA A 35 24.29 -2.92 6.65
C ALA A 35 25.20 -2.33 5.56
N GLY A 36 26.36 -2.94 5.27
CA GLY A 36 27.26 -2.43 4.23
C GLY A 36 26.62 -2.32 2.84
N ARG A 37 25.92 -3.36 2.37
CA ARG A 37 25.25 -3.32 1.06
C ARG A 37 24.01 -2.43 1.05
N PHE A 38 23.15 -2.53 2.07
CA PHE A 38 21.94 -1.73 2.21
C PHE A 38 22.28 -0.23 2.32
N LEU A 39 23.27 0.12 3.14
CA LEU A 39 23.77 1.48 3.26
C LEU A 39 24.48 1.93 1.97
N GLY A 40 25.21 1.03 1.29
CA GLY A 40 25.80 1.29 -0.03
C GLY A 40 24.78 1.52 -1.16
N THR A 41 23.53 1.06 -1.01
CA THR A 41 22.44 1.40 -1.95
C THR A 41 21.82 2.77 -1.68
N LEU A 42 22.15 3.41 -0.56
CA LEU A 42 21.71 4.76 -0.20
C LEU A 42 22.81 5.76 -0.58
N GLN A 43 22.44 6.83 -1.28
CA GLN A 43 23.39 7.86 -1.73
C GLN A 43 23.69 8.94 -0.68
N ASP A 44 22.95 8.96 0.43
CA ASP A 44 23.03 9.98 1.48
C ASP A 44 23.82 9.46 2.69
N GLN A 45 25.00 10.04 2.93
CA GLN A 45 25.93 9.58 3.98
C GLN A 45 25.34 9.76 5.40
N ASP A 46 24.58 10.83 5.63
CA ASP A 46 23.93 11.07 6.93
C ASP A 46 22.91 9.98 7.27
N SER A 47 22.23 9.45 6.26
CA SER A 47 21.27 8.34 6.39
C SER A 47 21.92 7.00 6.66
N VAL A 48 23.09 6.82 6.05
CA VAL A 48 23.95 5.66 6.28
C VAL A 48 24.40 5.63 7.75
N ASP A 49 24.83 6.76 8.28
CA ASP A 49 25.30 6.87 9.66
C ASP A 49 24.13 6.78 10.65
N LEU A 50 22.95 7.30 10.30
CA LEU A 50 21.76 7.21 11.15
C LEU A 50 21.19 5.79 11.27
N LEU A 51 21.15 5.03 10.18
CA LEU A 51 20.80 3.61 10.23
C LEU A 51 21.81 2.81 11.04
N ARG A 52 23.11 3.14 10.91
CA ARG A 52 24.18 2.54 11.71
C ARG A 52 23.97 2.79 13.22
N ASP A 53 23.61 4.01 13.59
CA ASP A 53 23.35 4.39 14.98
C ASP A 53 22.05 3.77 15.53
N ALA A 54 21.01 3.66 14.71
CA ALA A 54 19.76 2.98 15.07
C ALA A 54 19.93 1.45 15.25
N MET A 55 20.95 0.85 14.63
CA MET A 55 21.32 -0.57 14.78
C MET A 55 22.26 -0.85 15.97
N GLY A 56 22.75 0.19 16.66
CA GLY A 56 23.36 0.11 17.98
C GLY A 56 24.71 -0.63 18.11
N GLY A 57 25.85 0.02 17.76
CA GLY A 57 27.17 -0.34 18.33
C GLY A 57 28.42 0.09 17.54
N PRO A 58 29.59 0.25 18.21
CA PRO A 58 30.84 0.64 17.56
C PRO A 58 31.45 -0.52 16.77
N THR A 59 31.72 -0.31 15.48
CA THR A 59 32.39 -1.28 14.62
C THR A 59 33.89 -1.37 14.96
N HIS A 60 34.30 -2.45 15.62
CA HIS A 60 35.67 -2.95 15.42
C HIS A 60 35.79 -3.45 13.98
N ALA A 61 36.93 -3.18 13.32
CA ALA A 61 37.20 -3.68 11.98
C ALA A 61 37.12 -5.22 11.98
N VAL A 62 36.09 -5.75 11.31
CA VAL A 62 35.86 -7.20 11.17
C VAL A 62 35.56 -7.52 9.70
N VAL A 63 36.26 -8.55 9.24
CA VAL A 63 36.34 -9.16 7.89
C VAL A 63 35.11 -10.08 7.65
N PRO A 64 34.70 -10.40 6.40
CA PRO A 64 33.31 -10.71 5.96
C PRO A 64 32.60 -11.96 6.51
N GLY A 65 31.24 -11.95 6.47
CA GLY A 65 30.35 -13.12 6.63
C GLY A 65 28.89 -12.87 6.17
N GLU A 66 28.23 -13.91 5.64
CA GLU A 66 26.89 -13.93 4.99
C GLU A 66 25.71 -13.79 5.99
N ILE A 67 24.57 -13.22 5.54
CA ILE A 67 23.30 -13.21 6.30
C ILE A 67 22.70 -14.62 6.27
N SER A 68 22.31 -15.16 7.43
CA SER A 68 21.62 -16.46 7.49
C SER A 68 20.31 -16.42 6.68
N PRO A 69 20.08 -17.40 5.80
CA PRO A 69 18.81 -17.56 5.08
C PRO A 69 17.57 -17.60 6.01
N ASP A 70 17.74 -18.11 7.25
CA ASP A 70 16.67 -18.23 8.26
C ASP A 70 16.33 -16.94 9.02
N ALA A 71 16.93 -15.79 8.68
CA ALA A 71 16.61 -14.53 9.33
C ALA A 71 15.12 -14.18 9.15
N LEU A 72 14.51 -13.59 10.17
CA LEU A 72 13.10 -13.23 10.21
C LEU A 72 12.93 -11.71 10.22
N VAL A 73 11.91 -11.20 9.53
CA VAL A 73 11.55 -9.78 9.48
C VAL A 73 10.16 -9.60 10.08
N HIS A 74 10.07 -8.79 11.12
CA HIS A 74 8.82 -8.48 11.81
C HIS A 74 8.25 -7.15 11.32
N LEU A 75 7.01 -7.19 10.81
CA LEU A 75 6.26 -6.02 10.37
C LEU A 75 4.92 -5.95 11.11
N ARG A 76 4.59 -4.79 11.66
CA ARG A 76 3.27 -4.54 12.24
C ARG A 76 2.28 -4.22 11.11
N THR A 77 1.19 -4.95 11.08
CA THR A 77 0.07 -4.69 10.17
C THR A 77 -1.07 -4.04 10.94
N SER A 78 -1.68 -3.02 10.35
CA SER A 78 -2.92 -2.43 10.85
C SER A 78 -4.05 -3.44 10.62
N GLY A 79 -4.31 -4.30 11.60
CA GLY A 79 -5.40 -5.27 11.53
C GLY A 79 -6.75 -4.56 11.39
N THR A 80 -7.71 -5.19 10.71
CA THR A 80 -9.12 -4.73 10.61
C THR A 80 -9.82 -4.64 11.97
N THR A 81 -9.24 -5.26 13.00
CA THR A 81 -9.74 -5.38 14.38
C THR A 81 -9.20 -4.32 15.34
N GLY A 82 -8.37 -3.36 14.89
CA GLY A 82 -7.85 -2.28 15.73
C GLY A 82 -6.53 -2.60 16.46
N GLU A 83 -6.29 -3.85 16.86
CA GLU A 83 -4.99 -4.27 17.41
C GLU A 83 -3.94 -4.54 16.32
N PRO A 84 -2.73 -3.95 16.39
CA PRO A 84 -1.66 -4.19 15.42
C PRO A 84 -1.18 -5.65 15.47
N LYS A 85 -1.32 -6.39 14.36
CA LYS A 85 -0.83 -7.77 14.26
C LYS A 85 0.62 -7.75 13.77
N VAL A 86 1.55 -8.31 14.53
CA VAL A 86 2.92 -8.55 14.05
C VAL A 86 2.88 -9.71 13.04
N ARG A 87 3.57 -9.51 11.92
CA ARG A 87 3.79 -10.52 10.88
C ARG A 87 5.28 -10.78 10.78
N THR A 88 5.62 -12.05 10.63
CA THR A 88 7.00 -12.52 10.54
C THR A 88 7.22 -13.08 9.15
N LEU A 89 8.19 -12.54 8.43
CA LEU A 89 8.58 -12.98 7.08
C LEU A 89 9.98 -13.58 7.14
N ARG A 90 10.24 -14.63 6.35
CA ARG A 90 11.61 -15.12 6.17
C ARG A 90 12.37 -14.16 5.26
N TRP A 91 13.64 -13.90 5.57
CA TRP A 91 14.49 -13.01 4.78
C TRP A 91 14.70 -13.56 3.37
N GLU A 92 14.90 -14.87 3.23
CA GLU A 92 14.87 -15.58 1.95
C GLU A 92 13.64 -15.23 1.10
N ALA A 93 12.45 -15.21 1.71
CA ALA A 93 11.22 -14.88 1.00
C ALA A 93 11.25 -13.44 0.49
N MET A 94 11.74 -12.48 1.29
CA MET A 94 11.88 -11.10 0.85
C MET A 94 12.87 -10.94 -0.30
N LEU A 95 14.02 -11.63 -0.23
CA LEU A 95 15.02 -11.61 -1.31
C LEU A 95 14.47 -12.23 -2.60
N HIS A 96 13.80 -13.38 -2.50
CA HIS A 96 13.22 -14.07 -3.65
C HIS A 96 12.11 -13.22 -4.28
N MET A 97 11.18 -12.71 -3.48
CA MET A 97 10.10 -11.86 -3.97
C MET A 97 10.62 -10.55 -4.57
N ALA A 98 11.68 -9.96 -4.02
CA ALA A 98 12.35 -8.81 -4.61
C ALA A 98 12.95 -9.14 -5.99
N SER A 99 13.61 -10.29 -6.15
CA SER A 99 14.11 -10.75 -7.45
C SER A 99 13.01 -10.87 -8.49
N LEU A 100 11.88 -11.53 -8.13
CA LEU A 100 10.76 -11.72 -9.06
C LEU A 100 10.13 -10.39 -9.49
N VAL A 101 10.00 -9.43 -8.57
CA VAL A 101 9.50 -8.10 -8.91
C VAL A 101 10.49 -7.35 -9.79
N ASN A 102 11.79 -7.42 -9.48
CA ASN A 102 12.84 -6.77 -10.27
C ASN A 102 12.84 -7.28 -11.71
N ASP A 103 12.71 -8.59 -11.91
CA ASP A 103 12.62 -9.19 -13.25
C ASP A 103 11.37 -8.71 -14.00
N ALA A 104 10.22 -8.68 -13.32
CA ALA A 104 8.94 -8.27 -13.90
C ALA A 104 8.87 -6.80 -14.33
N VAL A 105 9.67 -5.93 -13.71
CA VAL A 105 9.74 -4.49 -14.05
C VAL A 105 11.06 -4.08 -14.73
N HIS A 106 11.95 -5.04 -14.99
CA HIS A 106 13.28 -4.81 -15.57
C HIS A 106 14.13 -3.80 -14.78
N PHE A 107 14.24 -4.05 -13.47
CA PHE A 107 15.08 -3.30 -12.54
C PHE A 107 16.39 -4.04 -12.24
N GLY A 108 17.53 -3.41 -12.51
CA GLY A 108 18.85 -4.02 -12.39
C GLY A 108 19.98 -3.04 -12.10
N PRO A 109 21.25 -3.48 -12.23
CA PRO A 109 22.41 -2.61 -12.01
C PRO A 109 22.38 -1.35 -12.87
N GLY A 110 22.68 -0.20 -12.26
CA GLY A 110 22.63 1.11 -12.91
C GLY A 110 21.27 1.81 -12.85
N ASP A 111 20.23 1.11 -12.41
CA ASP A 111 18.92 1.71 -12.16
C ASP A 111 18.82 2.34 -10.76
N SER A 112 17.78 3.14 -10.58
CA SER A 112 17.41 3.76 -9.30
C SER A 112 15.91 3.67 -9.04
N TRP A 113 15.55 3.25 -7.83
CA TRP A 113 14.16 3.15 -7.37
C TRP A 113 13.87 4.24 -6.33
N GLY A 114 12.91 5.11 -6.64
CA GLY A 114 12.48 6.18 -5.75
C GLY A 114 11.82 5.64 -4.49
N TRP A 115 12.44 5.91 -3.35
CA TRP A 115 11.98 5.53 -2.03
C TRP A 115 11.26 6.70 -1.36
N CYS A 116 9.93 6.65 -1.40
CA CYS A 116 9.05 7.66 -0.81
C CYS A 116 7.97 7.07 0.12
N LEU A 117 8.02 5.76 0.38
CA LEU A 117 7.09 5.04 1.23
C LEU A 117 7.74 4.68 2.59
N PRO A 118 6.98 4.69 3.69
CA PRO A 118 7.51 4.37 5.02
C PRO A 118 8.04 2.94 5.15
N CYS A 119 9.15 2.75 5.87
CA CYS A 119 9.79 1.44 6.06
C CYS A 119 9.14 0.53 7.12
N ASP A 120 8.25 1.07 7.96
CA ASP A 120 7.39 0.29 8.86
C ASP A 120 6.29 -0.50 8.12
N HIS A 121 6.16 -0.29 6.81
CA HIS A 121 5.30 -1.06 5.92
C HIS A 121 6.12 -1.83 4.89
N ILE A 122 5.60 -2.99 4.49
CA ILE A 122 6.22 -3.86 3.48
C ILE A 122 6.53 -3.11 2.16
N GLY A 123 5.70 -2.12 1.80
CA GLY A 123 5.88 -1.29 0.62
C GLY A 123 7.19 -0.51 0.62
N GLY A 124 7.55 0.17 1.72
CA GLY A 124 8.79 0.95 1.81
C GLY A 124 10.02 0.07 1.93
N ILE A 125 10.04 -0.88 2.87
CA ILE A 125 11.19 -1.77 3.07
C ILE A 125 11.50 -2.60 1.81
N SER A 126 10.47 -3.01 1.04
CA SER A 126 10.69 -3.76 -0.20
C SER A 126 11.47 -3.00 -1.27
N VAL A 127 11.40 -1.66 -1.30
CA VAL A 127 12.22 -0.85 -2.24
C VAL A 127 13.70 -1.03 -1.95
N LEU A 128 14.07 -1.04 -0.67
CA LEU A 128 15.45 -1.19 -0.23
C LEU A 128 15.96 -2.62 -0.50
N VAL A 129 15.12 -3.63 -0.27
CA VAL A 129 15.46 -5.03 -0.60
C VAL A 129 15.60 -5.23 -2.11
N ARG A 130 14.75 -4.61 -2.93
CA ARG A 130 14.88 -4.64 -4.40
C ARG A 130 16.18 -4.03 -4.88
N ALA A 131 16.55 -2.86 -4.37
CA ALA A 131 17.82 -2.21 -4.68
C ALA A 131 19.02 -3.07 -4.29
N LEU A 132 18.97 -3.69 -3.10
CA LEU A 132 19.98 -4.62 -2.63
C LEU A 132 20.15 -5.83 -3.57
N VAL A 133 19.04 -6.51 -3.90
CA VAL A 133 19.06 -7.69 -4.78
C VAL A 133 19.55 -7.34 -6.19
N ALA A 134 19.15 -6.18 -6.72
CA ALA A 134 19.55 -5.73 -8.05
C ALA A 134 20.97 -5.13 -8.12
N SER A 135 21.65 -4.92 -6.98
CA SER A 135 22.87 -4.08 -6.92
C SER A 135 22.64 -2.71 -7.56
N ALA A 136 21.50 -2.11 -7.21
CA ALA A 136 20.98 -0.85 -7.75
C ALA A 136 20.76 0.17 -6.62
N VAL A 137 20.27 1.36 -6.95
CA VAL A 137 20.11 2.45 -5.97
C VAL A 137 18.68 2.52 -5.46
N ALA A 138 18.51 2.72 -4.15
CA ALA A 138 17.27 3.22 -3.57
C ALA A 138 17.44 4.71 -3.26
N ASP A 139 16.76 5.56 -4.01
CA ASP A 139 16.93 7.02 -3.94
C ASP A 139 15.81 7.63 -3.08
N PRO A 140 16.12 8.22 -1.91
CA PRO A 140 15.11 8.81 -1.04
C PRO A 140 14.60 10.17 -1.55
N GLY A 141 13.31 10.46 -1.32
CA GLY A 141 12.84 11.81 -1.58
C GLY A 141 11.34 12.00 -1.55
N LYS A 142 10.94 13.18 -2.00
CA LYS A 142 9.54 13.47 -2.31
C LYS A 142 9.20 12.87 -3.67
N PRO A 143 7.97 12.33 -3.84
CA PRO A 143 7.57 11.71 -5.11
C PRO A 143 7.81 12.60 -6.35
N ALA A 144 7.53 13.91 -6.26
CA ALA A 144 7.70 14.83 -7.38
C ALA A 144 9.16 14.90 -7.88
N ASP A 145 10.11 15.01 -6.97
CA ASP A 145 11.54 15.08 -7.31
C ASP A 145 12.08 13.73 -7.80
N LEU A 146 11.53 12.62 -7.29
CA LEU A 146 11.96 11.25 -7.63
C LEU A 146 11.52 10.84 -9.03
N VAL A 147 10.31 11.23 -9.43
CA VAL A 147 9.74 10.98 -10.76
C VAL A 147 10.58 11.60 -11.88
N GLU A 148 11.34 12.66 -11.58
CA GLU A 148 12.24 13.30 -12.54
C GLU A 148 13.58 12.59 -12.70
N ARG A 149 14.15 12.03 -11.63
CA ARG A 149 15.53 11.52 -11.62
C ARG A 149 15.68 10.01 -11.54
N CYS A 150 14.67 9.30 -11.04
CA CYS A 150 14.70 7.86 -10.85
C CYS A 150 14.19 7.10 -12.08
N THR A 151 14.60 5.83 -12.18
CA THR A 151 14.10 4.92 -13.23
C THR A 151 12.82 4.19 -12.82
N HIS A 152 12.61 3.99 -11.52
CA HIS A 152 11.47 3.27 -10.95
C HIS A 152 10.93 4.05 -9.75
N ILE A 153 9.63 3.93 -9.46
CA ILE A 153 9.03 4.47 -8.23
C ILE A 153 7.86 3.60 -7.77
N SER A 154 7.71 3.42 -6.46
CA SER A 154 6.52 2.81 -5.87
C SER A 154 5.63 3.90 -5.29
N LEU A 155 4.34 3.89 -5.63
CA LEU A 155 3.37 4.88 -5.15
C LEU A 155 2.12 4.19 -4.60
N VAL A 156 1.47 4.84 -3.62
CA VAL A 156 0.06 4.56 -3.34
C VAL A 156 -0.83 5.41 -4.25
N PRO A 157 -2.10 5.03 -4.52
CA PRO A 157 -2.97 5.75 -5.46
C PRO A 157 -3.12 7.24 -5.15
N THR A 158 -3.09 7.60 -3.87
CA THR A 158 -3.23 8.99 -3.42
C THR A 158 -2.01 9.84 -3.74
N GLN A 159 -0.79 9.27 -3.66
CA GLN A 159 0.42 9.97 -4.10
C GLN A 159 0.41 10.17 -5.62
N LEU A 160 -0.08 9.19 -6.40
CA LEU A 160 -0.27 9.37 -7.84
C LEU A 160 -1.25 10.53 -8.11
N ARG A 161 -2.39 10.58 -7.42
CA ARG A 161 -3.37 11.67 -7.54
C ARG A 161 -2.74 13.03 -7.24
N ASP A 162 -2.01 13.16 -6.14
CA ASP A 162 -1.34 14.40 -5.76
C ASP A 162 -0.35 14.88 -6.85
N LEU A 163 0.37 13.95 -7.48
CA LEU A 163 1.29 14.27 -8.59
C LEU A 163 0.55 14.73 -9.85
N LEU A 164 -0.58 14.08 -10.17
CA LEU A 164 -1.43 14.46 -11.30
C LEU A 164 -2.06 15.85 -11.09
N ASP A 165 -2.53 16.15 -9.87
CA ASP A 165 -3.09 17.45 -9.50
C ASP A 165 -2.03 18.56 -9.56
N ALA A 166 -0.80 18.26 -9.12
CA ALA A 166 0.33 19.18 -9.22
C ALA A 166 0.86 19.36 -10.66
N GLY A 167 0.29 18.65 -11.63
CA GLY A 167 0.73 18.72 -13.04
C GLY A 167 2.10 18.09 -13.30
N VAL A 168 2.61 17.25 -12.38
CA VAL A 168 3.91 16.58 -12.53
C VAL A 168 3.85 15.64 -13.73
N ARG A 169 4.98 15.54 -14.43
CA ARG A 169 5.18 14.65 -15.57
C ARG A 169 6.36 13.72 -15.30
N PRO A 170 6.29 12.46 -15.73
CA PRO A 170 7.42 11.55 -15.64
C PRO A 170 8.55 12.04 -16.56
N SER A 171 9.80 11.90 -16.11
CA SER A 171 10.91 12.09 -17.03
C SER A 171 11.02 10.89 -17.99
N ALA A 172 11.75 11.08 -19.09
CA ALA A 172 12.07 10.00 -20.02
C ALA A 172 12.90 8.87 -19.38
N LYS A 173 13.46 9.06 -18.17
CA LYS A 173 14.19 8.03 -17.44
C LYS A 173 13.26 7.08 -16.69
N LEU A 174 12.08 7.54 -16.30
CA LEU A 174 11.14 6.73 -15.54
C LEU A 174 10.58 5.65 -16.46
N ARG A 175 10.83 4.38 -16.13
CA ARG A 175 10.37 3.19 -16.86
C ARG A 175 9.26 2.44 -16.14
N CYS A 176 9.09 2.67 -14.84
CA CYS A 176 8.06 2.00 -14.05
C CYS A 176 7.58 2.89 -12.90
N ALA A 177 6.28 3.14 -12.86
CA ALA A 177 5.55 3.66 -11.72
C ALA A 177 4.63 2.55 -11.20
N LEU A 178 5.10 1.81 -10.19
CA LEU A 178 4.40 0.69 -9.58
C LEU A 178 3.39 1.21 -8.55
N VAL A 179 2.09 1.11 -8.85
CA VAL A 179 1.02 1.65 -8.01
C VAL A 179 0.24 0.52 -7.34
N GLY A 180 0.21 0.53 -6.00
CA GLY A 180 -0.37 -0.57 -5.22
C GLY A 180 -0.85 -0.17 -3.82
N GLY A 181 -1.27 -1.17 -3.04
CA GLY A 181 -1.75 -0.99 -1.65
C GLY A 181 -3.22 -0.55 -1.50
N ALA A 182 -3.84 -0.10 -2.58
CA ALA A 182 -5.28 0.15 -2.71
C ALA A 182 -5.71 0.16 -4.18
N SER A 183 -7.02 0.11 -4.41
CA SER A 183 -7.59 0.29 -5.76
C SER A 183 -7.30 1.70 -6.28
N THR A 184 -6.94 1.81 -7.55
CA THR A 184 -6.76 3.09 -8.25
C THR A 184 -7.96 3.33 -9.16
N PRO A 185 -8.65 4.47 -9.08
CA PRO A 185 -9.76 4.80 -9.97
C PRO A 185 -9.36 4.75 -11.45
N PRO A 186 -10.19 4.18 -12.34
CA PRO A 186 -9.91 4.10 -13.78
C PRO A 186 -9.62 5.46 -14.42
N ALA A 187 -10.34 6.51 -14.01
CA ALA A 187 -10.13 7.87 -14.51
C ALA A 187 -8.71 8.40 -14.22
N TRP A 188 -8.13 8.06 -13.07
CA TRP A 188 -6.77 8.48 -12.72
C TRP A 188 -5.72 7.68 -13.48
N ILE A 189 -5.97 6.39 -13.69
CA ILE A 189 -5.12 5.54 -14.54
C ILE A 189 -5.07 6.14 -15.95
N GLN A 190 -6.24 6.42 -16.54
CA GLN A 190 -6.32 6.99 -17.89
C GLN A 190 -5.61 8.34 -17.95
N GLN A 191 -5.89 9.25 -17.00
CA GLN A 191 -5.21 10.54 -16.94
C GLN A 191 -3.69 10.39 -16.87
N ALA A 192 -3.17 9.50 -16.03
CA ALA A 192 -1.73 9.27 -15.93
C ALA A 192 -1.14 8.71 -17.25
N LEU A 193 -1.81 7.77 -17.89
CA LEU A 193 -1.39 7.22 -19.19
C LEU A 193 -1.36 8.30 -20.28
N ASP A 194 -2.38 9.15 -20.34
CA ASP A 194 -2.44 10.29 -21.29
C ASP A 194 -1.26 11.27 -21.08
N LEU A 195 -0.71 11.31 -19.86
CA LEU A 195 0.42 12.14 -19.48
C LEU A 195 1.77 11.41 -19.60
N GLY A 196 1.78 10.20 -20.16
CA GLY A 196 2.97 9.41 -20.46
C GLY A 196 3.54 8.62 -19.27
N TRP A 197 2.76 8.40 -18.20
CA TRP A 197 3.24 7.62 -17.06
C TRP A 197 3.38 6.13 -17.41
N PRO A 198 4.53 5.49 -17.12
CA PRO A 198 4.72 4.06 -17.32
C PRO A 198 4.10 3.28 -16.14
N LEU A 199 2.78 3.23 -16.09
CA LEU A 199 2.06 2.67 -14.95
C LEU A 199 2.12 1.14 -14.90
N TYR A 200 2.32 0.61 -13.69
CA TYR A 200 2.18 -0.81 -13.37
C TYR A 200 1.20 -1.00 -12.22
N ALA A 201 0.27 -1.95 -12.38
CA ALA A 201 -0.54 -2.48 -11.32
C ALA A 201 0.26 -3.48 -10.48
N THR A 202 -0.05 -3.54 -9.19
CA THR A 202 0.39 -4.65 -8.35
C THR A 202 -0.64 -4.96 -7.27
N TRP A 203 -0.83 -6.24 -6.99
CA TRP A 203 -1.40 -6.72 -5.73
C TRP A 203 -0.37 -7.52 -4.92
N GLY A 204 -0.44 -7.30 -3.62
CA GLY A 204 0.44 -7.86 -2.62
C GLY A 204 0.07 -7.39 -1.23
N ALA A 205 0.59 -8.09 -0.24
CA ALA A 205 0.38 -7.83 1.17
C ALA A 205 1.68 -8.05 1.94
N THR A 206 1.65 -7.80 3.25
CA THR A 206 2.75 -8.19 4.13
C THR A 206 2.95 -9.70 4.07
N GLU A 207 1.86 -10.47 4.11
CA GLU A 207 1.86 -11.94 4.05
C GLU A 207 2.48 -12.52 2.77
N THR A 208 2.53 -11.75 1.68
CA THR A 208 3.14 -12.19 0.41
C THR A 208 4.55 -11.63 0.20
N ALA A 209 5.16 -11.08 1.25
CA ALA A 209 6.46 -10.42 1.20
C ALA A 209 6.55 -9.36 0.06
N ALA A 210 5.56 -8.46 0.02
CA ALA A 210 5.33 -7.42 -0.99
C ALA A 210 4.49 -7.92 -2.17
N ALA A 211 4.86 -7.59 -3.41
CA ALA A 211 4.05 -7.81 -4.60
C ALA A 211 4.03 -9.29 -5.01
N ALA A 212 2.84 -9.89 -5.08
CA ALA A 212 2.63 -11.23 -5.62
C ALA A 212 2.13 -11.21 -7.07
N THR A 213 1.59 -10.08 -7.51
CA THR A 213 1.20 -9.86 -8.90
C THR A 213 1.74 -8.52 -9.38
N VAL A 214 2.11 -8.47 -10.65
CA VAL A 214 2.55 -7.24 -11.34
C VAL A 214 2.00 -7.27 -12.77
N GLY A 215 1.60 -6.12 -13.29
CA GLY A 215 1.20 -6.01 -14.69
C GLY A 215 1.25 -4.57 -15.17
N GLN A 216 1.79 -4.35 -16.36
CA GLN A 216 1.79 -3.02 -16.98
C GLN A 216 0.35 -2.60 -17.30
N ARG A 217 0.07 -1.30 -17.16
CA ARG A 217 -1.23 -0.70 -17.50
C ARG A 217 -1.14 -0.06 -18.88
N PHE A 218 -2.16 -0.33 -19.69
CA PHE A 218 -2.38 0.30 -21.00
C PHE A 218 -3.72 1.04 -21.07
N GLY A 219 -4.55 0.97 -20.02
CA GLY A 219 -5.83 1.68 -19.93
C GLY A 219 -7.00 0.88 -20.49
N THR A 220 -6.73 -0.32 -21.02
CA THR A 220 -7.74 -1.26 -21.53
C THR A 220 -8.14 -2.32 -20.52
N GLU A 221 -7.43 -2.40 -19.39
CA GLU A 221 -7.68 -3.42 -18.37
C GLU A 221 -8.96 -3.13 -17.58
N PRO A 222 -9.70 -4.16 -17.16
CA PRO A 222 -10.93 -3.98 -16.40
C PRO A 222 -10.67 -3.44 -14.99
N ASP A 223 -11.72 -2.87 -14.41
CA ASP A 223 -11.74 -2.45 -13.00
C ASP A 223 -11.29 -3.57 -12.07
N GLY A 224 -10.39 -3.22 -11.16
CA GLY A 224 -9.80 -4.14 -10.20
C GLY A 224 -8.61 -4.95 -10.72
N TYR A 225 -8.21 -4.81 -11.99
CA TYR A 225 -6.99 -5.47 -12.50
C TYR A 225 -5.79 -5.19 -11.59
N ALA A 226 -5.06 -6.25 -11.25
CA ALA A 226 -3.96 -6.21 -10.28
C ALA A 226 -2.66 -6.79 -10.84
N GLY A 227 -2.64 -7.15 -12.13
CA GLY A 227 -1.50 -7.79 -12.77
C GLY A 227 -1.62 -9.31 -12.83
N HIS A 228 -0.56 -9.95 -13.30
CA HIS A 228 -0.43 -11.40 -13.38
C HIS A 228 0.39 -11.92 -12.20
N PRO A 229 0.15 -13.15 -11.74
CA PRO A 229 1.01 -13.78 -10.73
C PRO A 229 2.45 -13.84 -11.22
N LEU A 230 3.39 -13.45 -10.35
CA LEU A 230 4.81 -13.61 -10.65
C LEU A 230 5.19 -15.11 -10.75
N PRO A 231 6.29 -15.46 -11.43
CA PRO A 231 6.70 -16.85 -11.58
C PRO A 231 6.78 -17.60 -10.23
N GLY A 232 6.22 -18.81 -10.20
CA GLY A 232 6.18 -19.65 -8.99
C GLY A 232 5.06 -19.30 -8.00
N ILE A 233 4.26 -18.26 -8.26
CA ILE A 233 3.09 -17.91 -7.45
C ILE A 233 1.84 -18.53 -8.06
N GLN A 234 1.10 -19.24 -7.23
CA GLN A 234 -0.18 -19.83 -7.58
C GLN A 234 -1.29 -19.07 -6.87
N LEU A 235 -2.28 -18.64 -7.65
CA LEU A 235 -3.49 -18.01 -7.16
C LEU A 235 -4.68 -18.92 -7.45
N SER A 236 -5.56 -19.05 -6.47
CA SER A 236 -6.85 -19.71 -6.64
C SER A 236 -7.95 -18.89 -5.97
N ILE A 237 -9.19 -19.13 -6.37
CA ILE A 237 -10.37 -18.44 -5.84
C ILE A 237 -11.22 -19.47 -5.09
N ASP A 238 -11.32 -19.34 -3.77
CA ASP A 238 -12.16 -20.18 -2.92
C ASP A 238 -13.30 -19.34 -2.33
N ASN A 239 -14.53 -19.63 -2.73
CA ASN A 239 -15.72 -18.88 -2.31
C ASN A 239 -15.56 -17.36 -2.51
N GLY A 240 -14.99 -16.98 -3.66
CA GLY A 240 -14.73 -15.59 -4.04
C GLY A 240 -13.52 -14.94 -3.35
N GLU A 241 -12.84 -15.63 -2.43
CA GLU A 241 -11.61 -15.15 -1.79
C GLU A 241 -10.36 -15.61 -2.53
N VAL A 242 -9.39 -14.71 -2.65
CA VAL A 242 -8.08 -14.99 -3.21
C VAL A 242 -7.26 -15.80 -2.21
N VAL A 243 -6.81 -16.97 -2.64
CA VAL A 243 -5.86 -17.81 -1.92
C VAL A 243 -4.54 -17.80 -2.69
N ALA A 244 -3.46 -17.47 -2.00
CA ALA A 244 -2.14 -17.32 -2.61
C ALA A 244 -1.14 -18.32 -2.01
N CYS A 245 -0.36 -18.97 -2.88
CA CYS A 245 0.73 -19.85 -2.51
C CYS A 245 1.96 -19.48 -3.34
N GLY A 246 3.15 -19.51 -2.76
CA GLY A 246 4.37 -19.13 -3.47
C GLY A 246 5.56 -19.04 -2.52
N PRO A 247 6.70 -18.48 -2.98
CA PRO A 247 7.95 -18.46 -2.22
C PRO A 247 7.91 -17.73 -0.87
N PHE A 248 6.83 -17.00 -0.60
CA PHE A 248 6.59 -16.28 0.65
C PHE A 248 5.97 -17.13 1.77
N SER A 249 5.49 -18.35 1.48
CA SER A 249 4.85 -19.21 2.49
C SER A 249 4.87 -20.69 2.10
N GLU A 250 5.12 -21.56 3.07
CA GLU A 250 5.04 -23.03 2.89
C GLU A 250 3.60 -23.53 2.70
N HIS A 251 2.62 -22.72 3.10
CA HIS A 251 1.20 -23.07 3.04
C HIS A 251 0.39 -22.01 2.30
N PRO A 252 -0.71 -22.39 1.63
CA PRO A 252 -1.62 -21.43 1.03
C PRO A 252 -2.16 -20.43 2.05
N ILE A 253 -2.08 -19.15 1.71
CA ILE A 253 -2.57 -18.04 2.54
C ILE A 253 -3.94 -17.63 2.04
N ARG A 254 -4.92 -17.65 2.95
CA ARG A 254 -6.21 -16.97 2.75
C ARG A 254 -6.01 -15.48 2.98
N THR A 255 -6.15 -14.70 1.93
CA THR A 255 -5.71 -13.28 1.93
C THR A 255 -6.73 -12.34 2.58
N GLY A 256 -7.97 -12.79 2.76
CA GLY A 256 -9.09 -11.91 3.11
C GLY A 256 -9.54 -11.00 1.96
N ASP A 257 -8.89 -11.05 0.79
CA ASP A 257 -9.26 -10.27 -0.37
C ASP A 257 -10.24 -11.05 -1.25
N LEU A 258 -11.27 -10.37 -1.73
CA LEU A 258 -12.22 -10.91 -2.70
C LEU A 258 -11.76 -10.58 -4.11
N GLY A 259 -11.88 -11.53 -5.02
CA GLY A 259 -11.42 -11.35 -6.38
C GLY A 259 -11.83 -12.46 -7.32
N ARG A 260 -11.36 -12.35 -8.56
CA ARG A 260 -11.50 -13.37 -9.61
C ARG A 260 -10.24 -13.41 -10.48
N LEU A 261 -10.02 -14.52 -11.17
CA LEU A 261 -9.00 -14.63 -12.21
C LEU A 261 -9.66 -14.46 -13.59
N ALA A 262 -9.00 -13.74 -14.49
CA ALA A 262 -9.40 -13.66 -15.90
C ALA A 262 -8.92 -14.90 -16.67
N GLU A 263 -9.41 -15.03 -17.91
CA GLU A 263 -8.99 -16.11 -18.83
C GLU A 263 -7.49 -16.08 -19.12
N ASP A 264 -6.88 -14.90 -19.13
CA ASP A 264 -5.44 -14.70 -19.31
C ASP A 264 -4.62 -14.91 -18.02
N GLY A 265 -5.27 -15.33 -16.93
CA GLY A 265 -4.65 -15.56 -15.62
C GLY A 265 -4.36 -14.29 -14.81
N SER A 266 -4.75 -13.09 -15.28
CA SER A 266 -4.64 -11.88 -14.48
C SER A 266 -5.60 -11.89 -13.28
N LEU A 267 -5.17 -11.25 -12.19
CA LEU A 267 -5.97 -11.11 -10.99
C LEU A 267 -6.81 -9.82 -11.05
N MET A 268 -8.09 -9.93 -10.72
CA MET A 268 -8.94 -8.78 -10.41
C MET A 268 -9.36 -8.80 -8.95
N ILE A 269 -9.14 -7.69 -8.25
CA ILE A 269 -9.52 -7.48 -6.85
C ILE A 269 -10.84 -6.71 -6.78
N ASN A 270 -11.80 -7.27 -6.03
CA ASN A 270 -13.14 -6.75 -5.82
C ASN A 270 -13.33 -6.12 -4.43
N GLY A 271 -12.35 -6.22 -3.52
CA GLY A 271 -12.38 -5.64 -2.18
C GLY A 271 -11.88 -6.63 -1.12
N ARG A 272 -12.20 -6.42 0.17
CA ARG A 272 -11.92 -7.39 1.24
C ARG A 272 -13.20 -8.04 1.77
N ARG A 273 -13.09 -9.30 2.22
CA ARG A 273 -14.16 -10.07 2.83
C ARG A 273 -14.68 -9.40 4.10
N ASP A 274 -13.76 -9.02 4.98
CA ASP A 274 -14.05 -8.50 6.33
C ASP A 274 -14.50 -7.03 6.33
N ASP A 275 -14.51 -6.39 5.15
CA ASP A 275 -14.95 -5.01 5.00
C ASP A 275 -16.47 -4.88 4.88
N GLY A 276 -17.18 -5.97 4.57
CA GLY A 276 -18.63 -5.94 4.40
C GLY A 276 -19.38 -5.72 5.71
N PHE A 277 -20.52 -5.05 5.65
CA PHE A 277 -21.46 -4.95 6.76
C PHE A 277 -22.90 -5.00 6.24
N THR A 278 -23.85 -5.30 7.12
CA THR A 278 -25.27 -5.36 6.76
C THR A 278 -25.96 -4.04 7.11
N CYS A 279 -26.70 -3.48 6.15
CA CYS A 279 -27.57 -2.32 6.32
C CYS A 279 -29.00 -2.71 5.94
N GLY A 280 -29.90 -2.80 6.92
CA GLY A 280 -31.32 -3.11 6.66
C GLY A 280 -31.56 -4.43 5.94
N GLY A 281 -30.72 -5.45 6.18
CA GLY A 281 -30.80 -6.76 5.51
C GLY A 281 -30.00 -6.87 4.20
N HIS A 282 -29.39 -5.77 3.73
CA HIS A 282 -28.55 -5.76 2.53
C HIS A 282 -27.06 -5.80 2.88
N ASN A 283 -26.31 -6.66 2.19
CA ASN A 283 -24.85 -6.71 2.31
C ASN A 283 -24.22 -5.51 1.59
N VAL A 284 -23.69 -4.57 2.36
CA VAL A 284 -22.97 -3.39 1.86
C VAL A 284 -21.50 -3.72 1.71
N ARG A 285 -20.93 -3.37 0.55
CA ARG A 285 -19.51 -3.47 0.26
C ARG A 285 -18.90 -2.07 0.19
N PRO A 286 -18.11 -1.64 1.21
CA PRO A 286 -17.51 -0.30 1.22
C PRO A 286 -16.74 0.04 -0.05
N ALA A 287 -15.99 -0.92 -0.60
CA ALA A 287 -15.14 -0.70 -1.77
C ALA A 287 -15.93 -0.19 -2.99
N ALA A 288 -17.11 -0.73 -3.26
CA ALA A 288 -17.95 -0.31 -4.38
C ALA A 288 -18.49 1.13 -4.19
N MET A 289 -18.90 1.46 -2.97
CA MET A 289 -19.35 2.81 -2.63
C MET A 289 -18.20 3.82 -2.67
N GLN A 290 -17.02 3.45 -2.16
CA GLN A 290 -15.81 4.26 -2.26
C GLN A 290 -15.45 4.55 -3.72
N ALA A 291 -15.48 3.54 -4.59
CA ALA A 291 -15.21 3.73 -6.02
C ALA A 291 -16.19 4.73 -6.66
N SER A 292 -17.47 4.65 -6.31
CA SER A 292 -18.49 5.61 -6.79
C SER A 292 -18.26 7.03 -6.26
N LEU A 293 -17.84 7.17 -5.00
CA LEU A 293 -17.52 8.47 -4.39
C LEU A 293 -16.24 9.09 -4.98
N LEU A 294 -15.23 8.28 -5.28
CA LEU A 294 -13.99 8.71 -5.94
C LEU A 294 -14.20 9.19 -7.38
N ALA A 295 -15.35 8.88 -7.99
CA ALA A 295 -15.74 9.40 -9.29
C ALA A 295 -16.35 10.83 -9.22
N LEU A 296 -16.64 11.35 -8.03
CA LEU A 296 -17.12 12.72 -7.85
C LEU A 296 -15.98 13.71 -8.01
N GLU A 297 -16.27 14.83 -8.68
CA GLU A 297 -15.29 15.91 -8.85
C GLU A 297 -14.81 16.44 -7.49
N GLY A 298 -13.49 16.59 -7.37
CA GLY A 298 -12.82 17.06 -6.15
C GLY A 298 -12.54 15.99 -5.10
N VAL A 299 -13.13 14.79 -5.17
CA VAL A 299 -12.85 13.72 -4.19
C VAL A 299 -11.58 12.95 -4.57
N ARG A 300 -10.56 12.99 -3.71
CA ARG A 300 -9.27 12.30 -3.93
C ARG A 300 -9.08 11.11 -3.00
N GLN A 301 -9.83 11.01 -1.93
CA GLN A 301 -9.86 9.88 -1.01
C GLN A 301 -11.28 9.69 -0.51
N ALA A 302 -11.72 8.43 -0.47
CA ALA A 302 -12.98 8.05 0.14
C ALA A 302 -12.78 6.81 1.00
N VAL A 303 -13.19 6.88 2.26
CA VAL A 303 -13.24 5.73 3.18
C VAL A 303 -14.68 5.54 3.62
N VAL A 304 -15.25 4.37 3.36
CA VAL A 304 -16.60 4.02 3.79
C VAL A 304 -16.55 3.08 4.98
N LEU A 305 -17.31 3.41 6.01
CA LEU A 305 -17.42 2.66 7.26
C LEU A 305 -18.88 2.34 7.56
N ALA A 306 -19.08 1.34 8.40
CA ALA A 306 -20.34 1.10 9.08
C ALA A 306 -20.45 2.03 10.30
N GLN A 307 -21.54 2.79 10.41
CA GLN A 307 -21.96 3.46 11.64
C GLN A 307 -23.20 2.75 12.19
N ALA A 308 -23.25 2.51 13.51
CA ALA A 308 -24.40 1.89 14.15
C ALA A 308 -25.66 2.75 13.94
N HIS A 309 -26.79 2.12 13.63
CA HIS A 309 -28.04 2.82 13.34
C HIS A 309 -29.24 2.09 13.97
N PRO A 310 -30.14 2.78 14.69
CA PRO A 310 -31.24 2.14 15.44
C PRO A 310 -32.18 1.29 14.58
N ARG A 311 -32.47 1.73 13.34
CA ARG A 311 -33.42 1.02 12.44
C ARG A 311 -32.75 -0.04 11.59
N TRP A 312 -31.50 0.20 11.16
CA TRP A 312 -30.84 -0.56 10.09
C TRP A 312 -29.66 -1.39 10.57
N GLN A 313 -29.44 -1.42 11.89
CA GLN A 313 -28.30 -2.00 12.58
C GLN A 313 -27.00 -1.25 12.27
N ASN A 314 -26.65 -1.14 10.99
CA ASN A 314 -25.58 -0.30 10.50
C ASN A 314 -26.01 0.49 9.27
N VAL A 315 -25.35 1.61 9.03
CA VAL A 315 -25.49 2.42 7.83
C VAL A 315 -24.13 2.83 7.28
N PRO A 316 -23.97 2.97 5.95
CA PRO A 316 -22.75 3.48 5.36
C PRO A 316 -22.52 4.94 5.74
N VAL A 317 -21.33 5.28 6.18
CA VAL A 317 -20.83 6.66 6.29
C VAL A 317 -19.52 6.80 5.55
N ALA A 318 -19.25 7.98 5.00
CA ALA A 318 -18.06 8.24 4.21
C ALA A 318 -17.19 9.33 4.83
N PHE A 319 -15.88 9.14 4.83
CA PHE A 319 -14.90 10.20 5.04
C PHE A 319 -14.28 10.58 3.70
N LEU A 320 -14.32 11.87 3.35
CA LEU A 320 -13.80 12.41 2.10
C LEU A 320 -12.75 13.50 2.37
N ASP A 321 -11.64 13.50 1.63
CA ASP A 321 -10.60 14.52 1.76
C ASP A 321 -10.91 15.81 0.99
N GLY A 322 -11.45 15.68 -0.22
CA GLY A 322 -12.08 16.75 -0.97
C GLY A 322 -13.59 16.66 -0.83
N MET A 323 -14.22 17.80 -0.58
CA MET A 323 -15.63 17.86 -0.24
C MET A 323 -16.42 18.35 -1.46
N PRO A 324 -17.26 17.50 -2.08
CA PRO A 324 -18.22 17.96 -3.07
C PRO A 324 -19.20 18.96 -2.44
N THR A 325 -19.88 19.76 -3.27
CA THR A 325 -20.95 20.61 -2.78
C THR A 325 -22.09 19.76 -2.20
N LEU A 326 -22.86 20.34 -1.27
CA LEU A 326 -24.02 19.66 -0.69
C LEU A 326 -25.02 19.21 -1.78
N GLU A 327 -25.19 20.03 -2.82
CA GLU A 327 -26.04 19.71 -3.98
C GLU A 327 -25.57 18.46 -4.74
N VAL A 328 -24.26 18.29 -4.91
CA VAL A 328 -23.68 17.09 -5.54
C VAL A 328 -23.89 15.87 -4.65
N LEU A 329 -23.74 15.98 -3.34
CA LEU A 329 -23.98 14.88 -2.40
C LEU A 329 -25.47 14.50 -2.34
N ASP A 330 -26.36 15.49 -2.36
CA ASP A 330 -27.80 15.26 -2.44
C ASP A 330 -28.17 14.57 -3.74
N ALA A 331 -27.65 15.03 -4.89
CA ALA A 331 -27.86 14.38 -6.18
C ALA A 331 -27.30 12.95 -6.20
N PHE A 332 -26.11 12.74 -5.65
CA PHE A 332 -25.48 11.42 -5.53
C PHE A 332 -26.34 10.44 -4.71
N ALA A 333 -27.01 10.92 -3.66
CA ALA A 333 -27.83 10.08 -2.79
C ALA A 333 -29.28 9.91 -3.28
N ARG A 334 -29.83 10.87 -4.04
CA ARG A 334 -31.25 10.96 -4.41
C ARG A 334 -31.80 9.68 -5.04
N ASP A 335 -31.08 9.13 -6.01
CA ASP A 335 -31.54 7.97 -6.80
C ASP A 335 -30.93 6.65 -6.33
N ARG A 336 -30.35 6.63 -5.13
CA ARG A 336 -29.69 5.46 -4.56
C ARG A 336 -30.40 5.00 -3.31
N GLU A 337 -30.57 3.70 -3.18
CA GLU A 337 -31.09 3.10 -1.95
C GLU A 337 -30.20 3.44 -0.75
N PRO A 338 -30.74 3.46 0.49
CA PRO A 338 -29.98 3.87 1.67
C PRO A 338 -28.74 3.03 1.95
N TRP A 339 -28.72 1.75 1.56
CA TRP A 339 -27.56 0.88 1.68
C TRP A 339 -26.51 1.07 0.56
N SER A 340 -26.83 1.86 -0.48
CA SER A 340 -25.99 2.07 -1.67
C SER A 340 -25.41 3.49 -1.81
N ALA A 341 -25.71 4.38 -0.86
CA ALA A 341 -25.11 5.71 -0.74
C ALA A 341 -24.82 6.03 0.74
N PRO A 342 -23.86 6.92 1.06
CA PRO A 342 -23.58 7.27 2.44
C PRO A 342 -24.82 7.95 3.09
N HIS A 343 -25.01 7.68 4.36
CA HIS A 343 -25.96 8.37 5.23
C HIS A 343 -25.42 9.67 5.77
N ALA A 344 -24.10 9.72 5.93
CA ALA A 344 -23.40 10.89 6.41
C ALA A 344 -22.01 10.94 5.77
N VAL A 345 -21.55 12.15 5.52
CA VAL A 345 -20.22 12.44 4.98
C VAL A 345 -19.47 13.31 5.99
N TYR A 346 -18.24 12.90 6.29
CA TYR A 346 -17.32 13.56 7.20
C TYR A 346 -16.07 13.99 6.42
N ARG A 347 -15.35 14.99 6.94
CA ARG A 347 -14.05 15.38 6.38
C ARG A 347 -12.98 14.40 6.84
N LEU A 348 -12.20 13.86 5.90
CA LEU A 348 -11.06 13.01 6.20
C LEU A 348 -9.90 13.86 6.77
N PRO A 349 -9.29 13.49 7.91
CA PRO A 349 -8.14 14.20 8.45
C PRO A 349 -6.89 14.03 7.57
N GLU A 350 -5.94 14.98 7.64
CA GLU A 350 -4.66 14.87 6.94
C GLU A 350 -3.79 13.74 7.53
N MET A 351 -3.38 12.77 6.71
CA MET A 351 -2.73 11.52 7.18
C MET A 351 -1.24 11.39 6.83
N GLY A 352 -0.59 12.43 6.31
CA GLY A 352 0.87 12.46 6.11
C GLY A 352 1.48 11.31 5.28
N GLY A 353 0.71 10.67 4.39
CA GLY A 353 1.16 9.55 3.56
C GLY A 353 0.81 8.15 4.09
N HIS A 354 0.19 8.03 5.26
CA HIS A 354 -0.31 6.75 5.78
C HIS A 354 -1.71 6.43 5.24
N LYS A 355 -2.02 5.15 5.03
CA LYS A 355 -3.37 4.68 4.72
C LYS A 355 -4.29 4.97 5.92
N PRO A 356 -5.51 5.52 5.73
CA PRO A 356 -6.43 5.77 6.82
C PRO A 356 -6.73 4.48 7.60
N ASN A 357 -6.46 4.46 8.90
CA ASN A 357 -6.86 3.35 9.77
C ASN A 357 -8.34 3.51 10.12
N ARG A 358 -9.14 2.50 9.76
CA ARG A 358 -10.58 2.49 10.01
C ARG A 358 -10.94 2.53 11.50
N ALA A 359 -10.10 2.00 12.38
CA ALA A 359 -10.33 2.08 13.82
C ALA A 359 -10.32 3.53 14.29
N SER A 360 -9.26 4.28 13.94
CA SER A 360 -9.14 5.71 14.27
C SER A 360 -10.28 6.55 13.67
N LEU A 361 -10.72 6.22 12.46
CA LEU A 361 -11.87 6.90 11.84
C LEU A 361 -13.21 6.56 12.52
N ARG A 362 -13.37 5.37 13.11
CA ARG A 362 -14.56 5.03 13.91
C ARG A 362 -14.61 5.83 15.21
N ASP A 363 -13.47 5.99 15.88
CA ASP A 363 -13.39 6.80 17.10
C ASP A 363 -13.78 8.27 16.79
N LEU A 364 -13.30 8.79 15.66
CA LEU A 364 -13.67 10.12 15.17
C LEU A 364 -15.19 10.30 14.93
N LEU A 365 -15.94 9.27 14.56
CA LEU A 365 -17.40 9.38 14.36
C LEU A 365 -18.15 9.80 15.63
N VAL A 366 -17.55 9.63 16.81
CA VAL A 366 -18.13 10.03 18.09
C VAL A 366 -17.80 11.50 18.41
N GLU A 367 -16.71 12.02 17.87
CA GLU A 367 -16.15 13.33 18.22
C GLU A 367 -16.50 14.43 17.21
N VAL A 368 -16.74 14.08 15.95
CA VAL A 368 -17.00 15.05 14.89
C VAL A 368 -18.42 14.99 14.34
N SER A 369 -18.97 16.15 13.99
CA SER A 369 -20.25 16.23 13.28
C SER A 369 -20.04 16.04 11.78
N PRO A 370 -20.99 15.38 11.09
CA PRO A 370 -20.93 15.25 9.64
C PRO A 370 -21.10 16.59 8.94
N VAL A 371 -20.43 16.73 7.80
CA VAL A 371 -20.52 17.89 6.92
C VAL A 371 -21.79 17.83 6.07
N TRP A 372 -22.26 16.60 5.79
CA TRP A 372 -23.51 16.35 5.10
C TRP A 372 -24.19 15.11 5.68
N GLN A 373 -25.51 15.16 5.78
CA GLN A 373 -26.34 14.01 6.13
C GLN A 373 -27.44 13.85 5.10
N ARG A 374 -27.71 12.60 4.76
CA ARG A 374 -28.82 12.26 3.88
C ARG A 374 -30.12 12.68 4.56
N ALA A 375 -30.97 13.42 3.84
CA ALA A 375 -32.31 13.72 4.30
C ALA A 375 -33.03 12.40 4.66
N SER A 376 -33.62 12.35 5.85
CA SER A 376 -34.40 11.19 6.28
C SER A 376 -35.53 10.98 5.28
N SER A 377 -35.53 9.84 4.59
CA SER A 377 -36.68 9.40 3.83
C SER A 377 -37.81 9.19 4.84
N GLY A 378 -38.71 10.16 4.95
CA GLY A 378 -39.92 10.03 5.75
C GLY A 378 -40.67 8.78 5.32
N GLY A 379 -40.82 7.83 6.25
CA GLY A 379 -41.43 6.53 6.03
C GLY A 379 -41.52 5.76 7.33
#